data_AF-A0A359KC57-F1
#
_entry.id   AF-A0A359KC57-F1
#
_cell.length_a   1.000
_cell.length_b   1.000
_cell.length_c   1.000
_cell.angle_alpha   90.00
_cell.angle_beta   90.00
_cell.angle_gamma   90.00
#
_symmetry.space_group_name_H-M   'P 1'
#
loop_
_entity.id
_entity.type
_entity.pdbx_description
1 polymer ?
#
loop_
_entity_poly.entity_id
_entity_poly.type
_entity_poly.pdbx_seq_one_letter_code
_entity_poly.pdbx_strand_id
1 'polypeptide(L)'
;MSADRPNRPFDPRVICALDVPTTDEARALVERIGDAVGFYKVGLQLFASDGMGLAGELKASGAQVFLDWKLHDIGATVEKATAVLANAGCDLLTVHARPQVMAAAARGAAGSDLKILGVTVLTSLTDDDLKADDHSLSAAELVEQRVRQALEAGIHGVVSSPHEASRAREIAAAAG
;
A
#
# COMPACT_ATOMS: atom_id res chain seq x y z
N MET A 1 28.95 -7.39 -26.38
CA MET A 1 28.93 -5.91 -26.40
C MET A 1 27.51 -5.42 -26.22
N SER A 2 27.21 -4.86 -25.05
CA SER A 2 26.19 -3.82 -24.82
C SER A 2 26.53 -3.25 -23.44
N ALA A 3 27.49 -2.33 -23.40
CA ALA A 3 27.23 -0.93 -23.07
C ALA A 3 26.82 -0.78 -21.60
N ASP A 4 27.86 -0.61 -20.78
CA ASP A 4 27.99 0.45 -19.77
C ASP A 4 26.72 1.30 -19.60
N ARG A 5 25.70 0.73 -18.95
CA ARG A 5 24.61 1.54 -18.40
C ARG A 5 25.17 2.08 -17.10
N PRO A 6 25.30 3.42 -16.94
CA PRO A 6 25.72 3.97 -15.66
C PRO A 6 24.79 3.39 -14.59
N ASN A 7 25.38 2.78 -13.56
CA ASN A 7 24.64 2.22 -12.43
C ASN A 7 23.96 3.38 -11.70
N ARG A 8 22.78 3.79 -12.21
CA ARG A 8 21.99 4.87 -11.63
C ARG A 8 21.25 4.25 -10.46
N PRO A 9 21.39 4.81 -9.24
CA PRO A 9 20.58 4.34 -8.12
C PRO A 9 19.10 4.39 -8.52
N PHE A 10 18.34 3.35 -8.16
CA PHE A 10 16.91 3.28 -8.48
C PHE A 10 16.16 4.47 -7.87
N ASP A 11 15.09 4.91 -8.51
CA ASP A 11 14.22 5.96 -7.96
C ASP A 11 13.36 5.36 -6.84
N PRO A 12 13.55 5.76 -5.57
CA PRO A 12 12.82 5.17 -4.45
C PRO A 12 11.31 5.50 -4.46
N ARG A 13 10.87 6.38 -5.37
CA ARG A 13 9.45 6.71 -5.58
C ARG A 13 8.75 5.69 -6.49
N VAL A 14 9.51 4.83 -7.18
CA VAL A 14 8.98 3.79 -8.06
C VAL A 14 8.84 2.49 -7.27
N ILE A 15 7.61 2.02 -7.11
CA ILE A 15 7.31 0.72 -6.51
C ILE A 15 6.82 -0.21 -7.62
N CYS A 16 7.55 -1.30 -7.87
CA CYS A 16 7.19 -2.27 -8.91
C CYS A 16 6.18 -3.28 -8.37
N ALA A 17 5.06 -3.44 -9.07
CA ALA A 17 4.04 -4.43 -8.75
C ALA A 17 4.45 -5.83 -9.21
N LEU A 18 4.51 -6.79 -8.28
CA LEU A 18 4.69 -8.21 -8.59
C LEU A 18 3.33 -8.86 -8.87
N ASP A 19 2.64 -8.39 -9.90
CA ASP A 19 1.30 -8.86 -10.26
C ASP A 19 1.41 -10.05 -11.23
N VAL A 20 1.90 -11.17 -10.70
CA VAL A 20 2.05 -12.45 -11.40
C VAL A 20 1.43 -13.59 -10.59
N PRO A 21 1.00 -14.70 -11.23
CA PRO A 21 0.25 -15.76 -10.56
C PRO A 21 1.00 -16.53 -9.47
N THR A 22 2.33 -16.63 -9.55
CA THR A 22 3.13 -17.46 -8.66
C THR A 22 4.34 -16.72 -8.10
N THR A 23 4.82 -17.15 -6.93
CA THR A 23 6.04 -16.60 -6.32
C THR A 23 7.29 -16.89 -7.16
N ASP A 24 7.32 -17.99 -7.91
CA ASP A 24 8.42 -18.31 -8.83
C ASP A 24 8.49 -17.33 -10.01
N GLU A 25 7.34 -17.00 -10.60
CA GLU A 25 7.28 -15.95 -11.63
C GLU A 25 7.68 -14.58 -11.05
N ALA A 26 7.33 -14.31 -9.79
CA ALA A 26 7.70 -13.06 -9.13
C ALA A 26 9.22 -12.98 -8.91
N ARG A 27 9.86 -14.07 -8.46
CA ARG A 27 11.32 -14.19 -8.34
C ARG A 27 12.01 -13.98 -9.68
N ALA A 28 11.52 -14.64 -10.74
CA ALA A 28 12.05 -14.46 -12.08
C ALA A 28 11.91 -13.02 -12.59
N LEU A 29 10.82 -12.33 -12.24
CA LEU A 29 10.62 -10.92 -12.59
C LEU A 29 11.62 -10.01 -11.84
N VAL A 30 11.80 -10.23 -10.53
CA VAL A 30 12.77 -9.47 -9.70
C VAL A 30 14.19 -9.65 -10.25
N GLU A 31 14.60 -10.88 -10.56
CA GLU A 31 15.90 -11.17 -11.16
C GLU A 31 16.10 -10.45 -12.50
N ARG A 32 15.07 -10.45 -13.36
CA ARG A 32 15.11 -9.78 -14.66
C ARG A 32 15.20 -8.25 -14.54
N ILE A 33 14.57 -7.66 -13.53
CA ILE A 33 14.62 -6.22 -13.27
C ILE A 33 16.00 -5.81 -12.74
N GLY A 34 16.59 -6.64 -11.87
CA GLY A 34 17.89 -6.38 -11.24
C GLY A 34 17.90 -5.05 -10.49
N ASP A 35 19.02 -4.33 -10.57
CA ASP A 35 19.25 -3.08 -9.81
C ASP A 35 18.40 -1.88 -10.25
N ALA A 36 17.54 -2.05 -11.27
CA ALA A 36 16.70 -0.97 -11.77
C ALA A 36 15.57 -0.58 -10.79
N VAL A 37 15.19 -1.48 -9.87
CA VAL A 37 14.16 -1.25 -8.84
C VAL A 37 14.57 -1.92 -7.53
N GLY A 38 14.43 -1.20 -6.42
CA GLY A 38 14.65 -1.74 -5.07
C GLY A 38 13.40 -1.79 -4.19
N PHE A 39 12.21 -1.47 -4.71
CA PHE A 39 10.96 -1.45 -3.95
C PHE A 39 9.87 -2.22 -4.69
N TYR A 40 9.36 -3.28 -4.06
CA TYR A 40 8.38 -4.19 -4.64
C TYR A 40 7.07 -4.21 -3.87
N LYS A 41 5.95 -4.30 -4.61
CA LYS A 41 4.60 -4.47 -4.07
C LYS A 41 4.16 -5.92 -4.22
N VAL A 42 3.83 -6.56 -3.10
CA VAL A 42 3.23 -7.90 -3.04
C VAL A 42 1.71 -7.75 -2.86
N GLY A 43 0.94 -8.03 -3.91
CA GLY A 43 -0.52 -7.90 -3.92
C GLY A 43 -1.27 -9.15 -3.49
N LEU A 44 -2.60 -9.08 -3.54
CA LEU A 44 -3.51 -10.16 -3.13
C LEU A 44 -3.34 -11.46 -3.92
N GLN A 45 -2.91 -11.40 -5.19
CA GLN A 45 -2.66 -12.60 -6.00
C GLN A 45 -1.58 -13.48 -5.37
N LEU A 46 -0.47 -12.88 -4.94
CA LEU A 46 0.62 -13.58 -4.27
C LEU A 46 0.29 -13.86 -2.80
N PHE A 47 -0.51 -13.02 -2.14
CA PHE A 47 -1.03 -13.30 -0.78
C PHE A 47 -1.80 -14.63 -0.72
N ALA A 48 -2.57 -14.96 -1.76
CA ALA A 48 -3.28 -16.24 -1.85
C ALA A 48 -2.36 -17.47 -2.01
N SER A 49 -1.05 -17.25 -2.12
CA SER A 49 0.00 -18.27 -2.21
C SER A 49 1.04 -18.07 -1.09
N ASP A 50 2.34 -18.10 -1.39
CA ASP A 50 3.41 -17.86 -0.42
C ASP A 50 3.94 -16.40 -0.48
N GLY A 51 3.03 -15.43 -0.52
CA GLY A 51 3.39 -14.01 -0.61
C GLY A 51 4.22 -13.51 0.58
N MET A 52 4.05 -14.12 1.75
CA MET A 52 4.86 -13.79 2.94
C MET A 52 6.27 -14.35 2.86
N GLY A 53 6.47 -15.58 2.36
CA GLY A 53 7.80 -16.11 2.09
C GLY A 53 8.57 -15.21 1.13
N LEU A 54 7.92 -14.84 0.01
CA LEU A 54 8.49 -13.91 -0.96
C LEU A 54 8.84 -12.53 -0.35
N ALA A 55 7.95 -11.95 0.47
CA ALA A 55 8.23 -10.69 1.16
C ALA A 55 9.47 -10.78 2.05
N GLY A 56 9.62 -11.89 2.79
CA GLY A 56 10.80 -12.14 3.63
C GLY A 56 12.09 -12.25 2.82
N GLU A 57 12.05 -12.97 1.68
CA GLU A 57 13.18 -13.08 0.75
C GLU A 57 13.61 -11.72 0.20
N LEU A 58 12.66 -10.89 -0.23
CA LEU A 58 12.90 -9.53 -0.73
C LEU A 58 13.53 -8.63 0.34
N LYS A 59 13.02 -8.69 1.58
CA LYS A 59 13.63 -7.94 2.69
C LYS A 59 15.05 -8.41 2.98
N ALA A 60 15.29 -9.73 2.97
CA ALA A 60 16.61 -10.31 3.17
C ALA A 60 17.61 -9.92 2.07
N SER A 61 17.14 -9.68 0.84
CA SER A 61 17.97 -9.17 -0.26
C SER A 61 18.20 -7.65 -0.22
N GLY A 62 17.69 -6.95 0.80
CA GLY A 62 17.82 -5.50 0.97
C GLY A 62 16.78 -4.68 0.23
N ALA A 63 15.76 -5.30 -0.37
CA ALA A 63 14.68 -4.57 -1.01
C ALA A 63 13.71 -3.99 0.03
N GLN A 64 12.97 -2.96 -0.39
CA GLN A 64 11.79 -2.47 0.31
C GLN A 64 10.55 -3.25 -0.16
N VAL A 65 9.62 -3.50 0.76
CA VAL A 65 8.43 -4.31 0.53
C VAL A 65 7.17 -3.53 0.92
N PHE A 66 6.25 -3.45 -0.04
CA PHE A 66 4.91 -2.92 0.14
C PHE A 66 3.91 -4.07 0.08
N LEU A 67 3.26 -4.37 1.20
CA LEU A 67 2.15 -5.31 1.26
C LEU A 67 0.84 -4.60 0.90
N ASP A 68 0.37 -4.80 -0.33
CA ASP A 68 -0.85 -4.17 -0.82
C ASP A 68 -2.08 -5.07 -0.66
N TRP A 69 -2.43 -5.34 0.60
CA TRP A 69 -3.46 -6.31 0.97
C TRP A 69 -4.78 -5.68 1.40
N LYS A 70 -4.82 -4.35 1.54
CA LYS A 70 -6.04 -3.58 1.79
C LYS A 70 -6.85 -4.15 2.96
N LEU A 71 -6.19 -4.42 4.08
CA LEU A 71 -6.85 -5.06 5.23
C LEU A 71 -8.13 -4.32 5.60
N HIS A 72 -9.21 -5.07 5.78
CA HIS A 72 -10.52 -4.54 6.12
C HIS A 72 -11.33 -5.61 6.83
N ASP A 73 -11.41 -5.47 8.14
CA ASP A 73 -12.11 -6.36 9.05
C ASP A 73 -12.45 -5.54 10.32
N ILE A 74 -13.01 -6.18 11.34
CA ILE A 74 -13.15 -5.59 12.67
C ILE A 74 -11.79 -5.17 13.23
N GLY A 75 -11.80 -4.09 14.02
CA GLY A 75 -10.57 -3.45 14.49
C GLY A 75 -9.63 -4.38 15.24
N ALA A 76 -10.16 -5.30 16.05
CA ALA A 76 -9.31 -6.26 16.78
C ALA A 76 -8.52 -7.18 15.83
N THR A 77 -9.10 -7.58 14.70
CA THR A 77 -8.43 -8.40 13.68
C THR A 77 -7.39 -7.58 12.94
N VAL A 78 -7.76 -6.37 12.49
CA VAL A 78 -6.85 -5.46 11.78
C VAL A 78 -5.64 -5.10 12.63
N GLU A 79 -5.84 -4.78 13.91
CA GLU A 79 -4.78 -4.43 14.85
C GLU A 79 -3.80 -5.58 15.04
N LYS A 80 -4.31 -6.80 15.31
CA LYS A 80 -3.48 -8.00 15.49
C LYS A 80 -2.72 -8.37 14.21
N ALA A 81 -3.38 -8.33 13.06
CA ALA A 81 -2.75 -8.59 11.77
C ALA A 81 -1.64 -7.58 11.49
N THR A 82 -1.90 -6.29 11.72
CA THR A 82 -0.91 -5.23 11.53
C THR A 82 0.29 -5.40 12.45
N ALA A 83 0.09 -5.78 13.72
CA ALA A 83 1.19 -6.04 14.66
C ALA A 83 2.09 -7.21 14.24
N VAL A 84 1.52 -8.26 13.65
CA VAL A 84 2.31 -9.37 13.08
C VAL A 84 3.12 -8.88 11.87
N LEU A 85 2.50 -8.11 10.98
CA LEU A 85 3.16 -7.60 9.77
C LEU A 85 4.24 -6.56 10.06
N ALA A 86 4.07 -5.74 11.10
CA ALA A 86 5.08 -4.82 11.59
C ALA A 86 6.38 -5.55 11.98
N ASN A 87 6.26 -6.73 12.60
CA ASN A 87 7.42 -7.57 12.96
C ASN A 87 8.01 -8.36 11.78
N ALA A 88 7.24 -8.56 10.71
CA ALA A 88 7.71 -9.23 9.51
C ALA A 88 8.63 -8.36 8.63
N GLY A 89 8.83 -7.09 9.00
CA GLY A 89 9.79 -6.20 8.36
C GLY A 89 9.32 -5.59 7.04
N CYS A 90 8.01 -5.55 6.77
CA CYS A 90 7.49 -4.80 5.62
C CYS A 90 7.59 -3.28 5.85
N ASP A 91 7.72 -2.51 4.77
CA ASP A 91 7.92 -1.06 4.82
C ASP A 91 6.59 -0.29 4.71
N LEU A 92 5.66 -0.81 3.89
CA LEU A 92 4.33 -0.26 3.68
C LEU A 92 3.27 -1.36 3.80
N LEU A 93 2.12 -1.00 4.36
CA LEU A 93 0.91 -1.84 4.39
C LEU A 93 -0.32 -1.02 4.03
N THR A 94 -1.17 -1.54 3.14
CA THR A 94 -2.50 -0.93 2.90
C THR A 94 -3.59 -1.48 3.79
N VAL A 95 -4.47 -0.57 4.20
CA VAL A 95 -5.79 -0.88 4.79
C VAL A 95 -6.87 -0.10 4.04
N HIS A 96 -8.12 -0.57 4.01
CA HIS A 96 -9.20 0.28 3.52
C HIS A 96 -9.37 1.50 4.43
N ALA A 97 -9.51 2.69 3.85
CA ALA A 97 -9.63 3.94 4.60
C ALA A 97 -11.01 4.07 5.26
N ARG A 98 -11.28 3.26 6.28
CA ARG A 98 -12.44 3.37 7.16
C ARG A 98 -11.94 3.79 8.54
N PRO A 99 -12.56 4.77 9.24
CA PRO A 99 -12.01 5.32 10.47
C PRO A 99 -11.58 4.27 11.52
N GLN A 100 -12.44 3.27 11.77
CA GLN A 100 -12.14 2.21 12.75
C GLN A 100 -11.01 1.28 12.29
N VAL A 101 -10.90 0.99 10.98
CA VAL A 101 -9.83 0.17 10.39
C VAL A 101 -8.50 0.91 10.47
N MET A 102 -8.47 2.18 10.06
CA MET A 102 -7.25 3.00 10.09
C MET A 102 -6.72 3.17 11.52
N ALA A 103 -7.61 3.47 12.47
CA ALA A 103 -7.22 3.59 13.88
C ALA A 103 -6.69 2.27 14.45
N ALA A 104 -7.25 1.13 14.04
CA ALA A 104 -6.76 -0.19 14.45
C ALA A 104 -5.38 -0.51 13.87
N ALA A 105 -5.18 -0.24 12.58
CA ALA A 105 -3.88 -0.41 11.93
C ALA A 105 -2.80 0.48 12.56
N ALA A 106 -3.13 1.74 12.86
CA ALA A 106 -2.22 2.66 13.55
C ALA A 106 -1.76 2.11 14.92
N ARG A 107 -2.69 1.55 15.71
CA ARG A 107 -2.34 0.89 16.98
C ARG A 107 -1.48 -0.35 16.78
N GLY A 108 -1.80 -1.19 15.79
CA GLY A 108 -1.03 -2.40 15.51
C GLY A 108 0.40 -2.12 15.03
N ALA A 109 0.62 -1.01 14.33
CA ALA A 109 1.95 -0.58 13.88
C ALA A 109 2.74 0.23 14.92
N ALA A 110 2.15 0.57 16.06
CA ALA A 110 2.76 1.45 17.05
C ALA A 110 4.10 0.91 17.55
N GLY A 111 5.14 1.75 17.52
CA GLY A 111 6.50 1.39 17.94
C GLY A 111 7.31 0.62 16.88
N SER A 112 6.80 0.49 15.66
CA SER A 112 7.53 -0.07 14.50
C SER A 112 7.80 0.99 13.44
N ASP A 113 8.65 0.65 12.46
CA ASP A 113 8.91 1.48 11.27
C ASP A 113 7.89 1.28 10.15
N LEU A 114 6.88 0.40 10.33
CA LEU A 114 5.87 0.09 9.32
C LEU A 114 4.97 1.31 9.07
N LYS A 115 4.88 1.75 7.81
CA LYS A 115 3.97 2.80 7.40
C LYS A 115 2.64 2.24 6.88
N ILE A 116 1.55 2.82 7.38
CA ILE A 116 0.19 2.47 7.00
C ILE A 116 -0.35 3.44 5.95
N LEU A 117 -0.90 2.89 4.87
CA LEU A 117 -1.57 3.65 3.80
C LEU A 117 -3.05 3.30 3.73
N GLY A 118 -3.91 4.32 3.75
CA GLY A 118 -5.36 4.16 3.59
C GLY A 118 -5.78 4.15 2.12
N VAL A 119 -6.39 3.06 1.65
CA VAL A 119 -7.01 3.01 0.32
C VAL A 119 -8.34 3.76 0.35
N THR A 120 -8.44 4.87 -0.38
CA THR A 120 -9.60 5.76 -0.35
C THR A 120 -10.80 5.17 -1.09
N VAL A 121 -10.84 5.37 -2.42
CA VAL A 121 -11.80 4.78 -3.35
C VAL A 121 -10.99 3.98 -4.36
N LEU A 122 -11.40 2.73 -4.62
CA LEU A 122 -10.74 1.92 -5.64
C LEU A 122 -10.94 2.59 -7.00
N THR A 123 -9.88 2.66 -7.81
CA THR A 123 -9.91 3.34 -9.12
C THR A 123 -10.87 2.68 -10.13
N SER A 124 -11.39 1.50 -9.81
CA SER A 124 -12.43 0.81 -10.59
C SER A 124 -13.85 1.21 -10.22
N LEU A 125 -14.07 1.91 -9.11
CA LEU A 125 -15.41 2.31 -8.66
C LEU A 125 -15.81 3.65 -9.30
N THR A 126 -17.03 3.66 -9.83
CA THR A 126 -17.71 4.85 -10.34
C THR A 126 -18.65 5.44 -9.30
N ASP A 127 -19.17 6.65 -9.56
CA ASP A 127 -20.20 7.25 -8.72
C ASP A 127 -21.46 6.38 -8.64
N ASP A 128 -21.76 5.59 -9.68
CA ASP A 128 -22.93 4.71 -9.69
C ASP A 128 -22.67 3.43 -8.87
N ASP A 129 -21.45 2.89 -8.88
CA ASP A 129 -21.06 1.80 -7.98
C ASP A 129 -21.15 2.25 -6.51
N LEU A 130 -20.69 3.48 -6.22
CA LEU A 130 -20.79 4.05 -4.87
C LEU A 130 -22.24 4.22 -4.43
N LYS A 131 -23.12 4.71 -5.32
CA LYS A 131 -24.56 4.78 -5.02
C LYS A 131 -25.17 3.39 -4.77
N ALA A 132 -24.74 2.37 -5.51
CA ALA A 132 -25.18 0.99 -5.29
C ALA A 132 -24.71 0.44 -3.93
N ASP A 133 -23.59 0.93 -3.41
CA ASP A 133 -23.05 0.70 -2.06
C ASP A 133 -23.61 1.67 -1.01
N ASP A 134 -24.75 2.31 -1.27
CA ASP A 134 -25.44 3.27 -0.39
C ASP A 134 -24.61 4.50 0.01
N HIS A 135 -23.61 4.87 -0.80
CA HIS A 135 -22.88 6.11 -0.62
C HIS A 135 -23.65 7.30 -1.23
N SER A 136 -23.75 8.38 -0.46
CA SER A 136 -24.34 9.65 -0.89
C SER A 136 -23.35 10.64 -1.51
N LEU A 137 -22.05 10.34 -1.42
CA LEU A 137 -20.96 11.16 -1.96
C LEU A 137 -20.51 10.63 -3.31
N SER A 138 -20.08 11.52 -4.20
CA SER A 138 -19.29 11.15 -5.37
C SER A 138 -17.94 10.54 -4.97
N ALA A 139 -17.27 9.87 -5.91
CA ALA A 139 -15.94 9.31 -5.69
C ALA A 139 -14.95 10.38 -5.25
N ALA A 140 -14.97 11.56 -5.88
CA ALA A 140 -14.07 12.66 -5.53
C ALA A 140 -14.32 13.16 -4.10
N GLU A 141 -15.58 13.39 -3.72
CA GLU A 141 -15.95 13.83 -2.36
C GLU A 141 -15.59 12.78 -1.31
N LEU A 142 -15.82 11.51 -1.62
CA LEU A 142 -15.48 10.40 -0.74
C LEU A 142 -13.96 10.28 -0.54
N VAL A 143 -13.16 10.46 -1.61
CA VAL A 143 -11.70 10.52 -1.50
C VAL A 143 -11.28 11.64 -0.57
N GLU A 144 -11.79 12.86 -0.74
CA GLU A 144 -11.44 13.96 0.16
C GLU A 144 -11.83 13.66 1.62
N GLN A 145 -13.00 13.06 1.84
CA GLN A 145 -13.42 12.64 3.18
C GLN A 145 -12.44 11.63 3.77
N ARG A 146 -11.99 10.64 2.98
CA ARG A 146 -11.03 9.63 3.44
C ARG A 146 -9.65 10.21 3.74
N VAL A 147 -9.19 11.20 2.98
CA VAL A 147 -7.93 11.90 3.28
C VAL A 147 -8.00 12.59 4.65
N ARG A 148 -9.09 13.31 4.94
CA ARG A 148 -9.28 13.97 6.25
C ARG A 148 -9.31 12.96 7.40
N GLN A 149 -10.04 11.87 7.21
CA GLN A 149 -10.11 10.79 8.22
C GLN A 149 -8.77 10.06 8.41
N ALA A 150 -7.95 9.95 7.36
CA ALA A 150 -6.61 9.38 7.47
C ALA A 150 -5.68 10.26 8.33
N LEU A 151 -5.77 11.59 8.17
CA LEU A 151 -5.06 12.57 9.00
C LEU A 151 -5.51 12.47 10.46
N GLU A 152 -6.83 12.42 10.71
CA GLU A 152 -7.39 12.24 12.07
C GLU A 152 -6.94 10.93 12.72
N ALA A 153 -6.84 9.84 11.95
CA ALA A 153 -6.36 8.55 12.42
C ALA A 153 -4.84 8.48 12.64
N GLY A 154 -4.09 9.48 12.17
CA GLY A 154 -2.63 9.52 12.28
C GLY A 154 -1.90 8.47 11.44
N ILE A 155 -2.50 8.00 10.34
CA ILE A 155 -1.82 7.08 9.41
C ILE A 155 -0.94 7.85 8.42
N HIS A 156 0.02 7.15 7.81
CA HIS A 156 1.18 7.78 7.15
C HIS A 156 0.90 8.30 5.73
N GLY A 157 -0.24 7.92 5.16
CA GLY A 157 -0.64 8.37 3.83
C GLY A 157 -1.88 7.65 3.31
N VAL A 158 -2.18 7.91 2.05
CA VAL A 158 -3.32 7.30 1.34
C VAL A 158 -2.91 6.81 -0.03
N VAL A 159 -3.65 5.82 -0.54
CA VAL A 159 -3.64 5.42 -1.96
C VAL A 159 -4.82 6.12 -2.64
N SER A 160 -4.55 6.80 -3.76
CA SER A 160 -5.54 7.52 -4.57
C SER A 160 -5.18 7.43 -6.05
N SER A 161 -6.09 7.81 -6.95
CA SER A 161 -5.79 7.92 -8.37
C SER A 161 -4.88 9.13 -8.64
N PRO A 162 -4.19 9.16 -9.79
CA PRO A 162 -3.43 10.35 -10.21
C PRO A 162 -4.29 11.63 -10.29
N HIS A 163 -5.60 11.51 -10.54
CA HIS A 163 -6.51 12.65 -10.66
C HIS A 163 -6.79 13.31 -9.30
N GLU A 164 -6.88 12.53 -8.21
CA GLU A 164 -7.11 13.09 -6.87
C GLU A 164 -5.80 13.43 -6.13
N ALA A 165 -4.65 12.99 -6.65
CA ALA A 165 -3.37 13.12 -5.94
C ALA A 165 -2.99 14.58 -5.62
N SER A 166 -3.28 15.54 -6.49
CA SER A 166 -3.05 16.96 -6.20
C SER A 166 -3.92 17.44 -5.06
N ARG A 167 -5.21 17.11 -5.12
CA ARG A 167 -6.19 17.52 -4.13
C ARG A 167 -5.92 16.90 -2.75
N ALA A 168 -5.53 15.64 -2.72
CA ALA A 168 -5.13 14.96 -1.48
C ALA A 168 -3.93 15.67 -0.81
N ARG A 169 -2.94 16.10 -1.59
CA ARG A 169 -1.79 16.87 -1.08
C ARG A 169 -2.19 18.23 -0.54
N GLU A 170 -3.10 18.94 -1.19
CA GLU A 170 -3.62 20.23 -0.70
C GLU A 170 -4.31 20.07 0.66
N ILE A 171 -5.16 19.05 0.81
CA ILE A 171 -5.85 18.76 2.07
C ILE A 171 -4.84 18.44 3.18
N ALA A 172 -3.85 17.57 2.89
CA ALA A 172 -2.81 17.23 3.84
C ALA A 172 -1.98 18.46 4.25
N ALA A 173 -1.51 19.26 3.29
CA ALA A 173 -0.72 20.45 3.57
C ALA A 173 -1.48 21.51 4.40
N ALA A 174 -2.80 21.60 4.25
CA ALA A 174 -3.63 22.49 5.05
C ALA A 174 -3.82 22.03 6.51
N ALA A 175 -3.62 20.74 6.79
CA ALA A 175 -3.77 20.17 8.13
C ALA A 175 -2.50 20.27 9.00
N GLY A 176 -1.34 20.57 8.39
CA GLY A 176 -0.02 20.57 9.04
C GLY A 176 0.68 19.24 8.97
#